data_AF-A0A7V5Q0L9-F1
#
_entry.id   AF-A0A7V5Q0L9-F1
#
_cell.length_a   1.000
_cell.length_b   1.000
_cell.length_c   1.000
_cell.angle_alpha   90.00
_cell.angle_beta   90.00
_cell.angle_gamma   90.00
#
_symmetry.space_group_name_H-M   'P 1'
#
loop_
_entity.id
_entity.type
_entity.pdbx_description
1 polymer ?
#
loop_
_entity_poly.entity_id
_entity_poly.type
_entity_poly.pdbx_seq_one_letter_code
_entity_poly.pdbx_strand_id
1 'polypeptide(L)' 'SWNFKHIVNLQRIHGYNSVNLRKGYPMIEIRTPREVFSDE' A
#
# COMPACT_ATOMS: atom_id res chain seq x y z
N SER A 1 7.38 14.26 -9.03
CA SER A 1 6.35 14.46 -7.97
C SER A 1 5.84 13.13 -7.48
N TRP A 2 5.79 12.92 -6.17
CA TRP A 2 5.14 11.76 -5.57
C TRP A 2 3.63 12.00 -5.51
N ASN A 3 2.82 11.12 -6.08
CA ASN A 3 1.37 11.28 -6.12
C ASN A 3 0.69 9.94 -5.83
N PHE A 4 -0.64 9.97 -5.70
CA PHE A 4 -1.44 8.78 -5.37
C PHE A 4 -1.21 7.60 -6.33
N LYS A 5 -1.08 7.85 -7.65
CA LYS A 5 -0.81 6.77 -8.63
C LYS A 5 0.50 6.03 -8.36
N HIS A 6 1.49 6.69 -7.77
CA HIS A 6 2.74 6.03 -7.37
C HIS A 6 2.57 5.13 -6.14
N ILE A 7 1.65 5.48 -5.24
CA ILE A 7 1.32 4.73 -4.03
C ILE A 7 0.44 3.52 -4.38
N VAL A 8 -0.61 3.70 -5.20
CA VAL A 8 -1.57 2.63 -5.55
C VAL A 8 -1.17 1.73 -6.73
N ASN A 9 0.11 1.72 -7.10
CA ASN A 9 0.56 0.85 -8.18
C ASN A 9 0.59 -0.62 -7.72
N LEU A 10 -0.42 -1.41 -8.10
CA LEU A 10 -0.59 -2.81 -7.69
C LEU A 10 0.65 -3.68 -7.89
N GLN A 11 1.37 -3.52 -9.00
CA GLN A 11 2.60 -4.28 -9.26
C GLN A 11 3.68 -4.00 -8.20
N ARG A 12 3.88 -2.73 -7.84
CA ARG A 12 4.86 -2.35 -6.81
C ARG A 12 4.43 -2.83 -5.42
N ILE A 13 3.14 -2.73 -5.11
CA ILE A 13 2.57 -3.19 -3.83
C ILE A 13 2.86 -4.68 -3.63
N HIS A 14 2.60 -5.51 -4.63
CA HIS A 14 2.93 -6.94 -4.58
C HIS A 14 4.43 -7.18 -4.38
N GLY A 15 5.28 -6.42 -5.07
CA GLY A 15 6.74 -6.50 -4.90
C GLY A 15 7.19 -6.18 -3.47
N TYR A 16 6.70 -5.08 -2.89
CA TYR A 16 7.04 -4.69 -1.53
C TYR A 16 6.53 -5.71 -0.50
N ASN A 17 5.28 -6.17 -0.65
CA ASN A 17 4.71 -7.17 0.25
C ASN A 17 5.43 -8.52 0.15
N SER A 18 5.88 -8.92 -1.04
CA SER A 18 6.70 -10.12 -1.22
C SER A 18 8.03 -10.03 -0.46
N VAL A 19 8.70 -8.87 -0.51
CA VAL A 19 9.93 -8.63 0.26
C VAL A 19 9.66 -8.64 1.76
N ASN A 20 8.60 -7.96 2.22
CA ASN A 20 8.21 -7.94 3.62
C ASN A 20 7.93 -9.35 4.15
N LEU A 21 7.14 -10.13 3.41
CA LEU A 21 6.83 -11.52 3.76
C LEU A 21 8.11 -12.36 3.89
N ARG A 22 9.03 -12.24 2.92
CA ARG A 22 10.33 -12.96 2.96
C ARG A 22 11.18 -12.56 4.17
N LYS A 23 11.02 -11.34 4.68
CA LYS A 23 11.77 -10.82 5.83
C LYS A 23 11.02 -10.98 7.16
N GLY A 24 9.81 -11.54 7.16
CA GLY A 24 8.98 -11.69 8.36
C GLY A 24 8.33 -10.37 8.82
N TYR A 25 8.29 -9.36 7.96
CA TYR A 25 7.60 -8.10 8.24
C TYR A 25 6.13 -8.16 7.82
N PRO A 26 5.24 -7.39 8.47
CA PRO A 26 3.85 -7.27 8.06
C PRO A 26 3.70 -6.76 6.63
N MET A 27 2.59 -7.14 5.99
CA MET A 27 2.20 -6.57 4.71
C MET A 27 1.76 -5.11 4.89
N ILE A 28 2.04 -4.30 3.87
CA ILE A 28 1.58 -2.92 3.79
C ILE A 28 0.17 -2.94 3.22
N GLU A 29 -0.79 -2.50 4.04
CA GLU A 29 -2.16 -2.23 3.60
C GLU A 29 -2.22 -0.80 3.04
N ILE A 30 -2.69 -0.66 1.79
CA ILE A 30 -2.87 0.65 1.17
C ILE A 30 -4.35 0.92 1.10
N ARG A 31 -4.74 1.98 1.83
CA ARG A 31 -6.10 2.49 1.89
C ARG A 31 -6.21 3.71 0.98
N THR A 32 -7.37 3.86 0.35
CA THR A 32 -7.75 5.10 -0.33
C THR A 32 -8.04 6.19 0.69
N PRO A 33 -7.93 7.48 0.33
CA PRO A 33 -8.24 8.56 1.25
C PRO A 33 -9.65 8.43 1.86
N ARG A 34 -10.64 7.98 1.07
CA ARG A 34 -12.01 7.74 1.55
C ARG A 34 -12.12 6.64 2.61
N GLU A 35 -11.25 5.64 2.59
CA GLU A 35 -11.22 4.57 3.60
C GLU A 35 -10.50 5.00 4.89
N VAL A 36 -9.76 6.10 4.85
CA VAL A 36 -9.05 6.67 6.01
C VAL A 36 -9.88 7.75 6.69
N PHE A 37 -10.61 8.54 5.93
CA PHE A 37 -11.56 9.52 6.44
C PHE A 37 -12.94 8.88 6.58
N SER A 38 -13.20 8.30 7.75
CA SER A 38 -14.53 7.82 8.13
C SER A 38 -15.43 9.04 8.44
N ASP A 39 -16.09 9.59 7.43
CA ASP A 39 -17.20 10.54 7.59
C ASP A 39 -18.59 9.87 7.37
N GLU A 40 -18.64 8.53 7.50
CA GLU A 40 -19.81 7.72 7.85
C GLU A 40 -19.42 6.68 8.92
#